data_AF-A0A4Q9DFA6-F1
#
_entry.id   AF-A0A4Q9DFA6-F1
#
_cell.length_a   1.000
_cell.length_b   1.000
_cell.length_c   1.000
_cell.angle_alpha   90.00
_cell.angle_beta   90.00
_cell.angle_gamma   90.00
#
_symmetry.space_group_name_H-M   'P 1'
#
loop_
_entity.id
_entity.type
_entity.pdbx_description
1 polymer ?
#
loop_
_entity_poly.entity_id
_entity_poly.type
_entity_poly.pdbx_seq_one_letter_code
_entity_poly.pdbx_strand_id
1 'polypeptide(L)'
;MREQQVNKDATIYNYRLLKRLRYPMMYTYVYIGLLGALYAADLFRMDPVRLPACFAFVAASHYGVIRLLFIMKEERAPQAWSLHLRLPWVCLIPDNYYSLNKLAKLHQQLFWVPMILLTCLYPWVSSLTMLYLLVSHLWLALPRILVFYLFRKHIQSALIKISAQDTSCYAQ
;
A
#
# COMPACT_ATOMS: atom_id res chain seq x y z
N MET A 1 26.35 36.61 -25.69
CA MET A 1 25.42 35.70 -24.98
C MET A 1 26.05 34.32 -25.00
N ARG A 2 26.40 33.72 -23.84
CA ARG A 2 27.01 32.38 -23.79
C ARG A 2 25.91 31.35 -24.03
N GLU A 3 25.91 30.72 -25.19
CA GLU A 3 25.14 29.51 -25.43
C GLU A 3 25.66 28.43 -24.48
N GLN A 4 24.86 28.06 -23.48
CA GLN A 4 25.14 26.88 -22.67
C GLN A 4 25.15 25.69 -23.61
N GLN A 5 26.33 25.09 -23.84
CA GLN A 5 26.46 23.85 -24.58
C GLN A 5 25.69 22.75 -23.82
N VAL A 6 24.46 22.50 -24.26
CA VAL A 6 23.69 21.34 -23.85
C VAL A 6 24.48 20.12 -24.30
N ASN A 7 24.95 19.34 -23.33
CA ASN A 7 25.69 18.10 -23.56
C ASN A 7 24.88 17.20 -24.51
N LYS A 8 25.46 16.80 -25.65
CA LYS A 8 24.78 16.01 -26.70
C LYS A 8 24.40 14.60 -26.23
N ASP A 9 25.00 14.12 -25.14
CA ASP A 9 24.67 12.85 -24.48
C ASP A 9 23.62 12.99 -23.36
N ALA A 10 23.02 14.18 -23.20
CA ALA A 10 21.93 14.36 -22.25
C ALA A 10 20.66 13.71 -22.81
N THR A 11 20.33 12.50 -22.34
CA THR A 11 19.02 11.89 -22.57
C THR A 11 17.94 12.74 -21.90
N ILE A 12 17.25 13.57 -22.69
CA ILE A 12 16.10 14.35 -22.22
C ILE A 12 14.92 13.38 -22.06
N TYR A 13 14.67 12.96 -20.82
CA TYR A 13 13.47 12.21 -20.50
C TYR A 13 12.27 13.15 -20.39
N ASN A 14 11.34 13.08 -21.35
CA ASN A 14 10.09 13.83 -21.33
C ASN A 14 9.08 13.18 -20.38
N TYR A 15 9.27 13.32 -19.07
CA TYR A 15 8.25 12.94 -18.09
C TYR A 15 7.48 14.17 -17.62
N ARG A 16 6.17 14.19 -17.86
CA ARG A 16 5.31 15.27 -17.35
C ARG A 16 4.70 14.86 -16.01
N LEU A 17 4.96 15.64 -14.95
CA LEU A 17 4.29 15.45 -13.66
C LEU A 17 2.80 15.76 -13.80
N LEU A 18 1.94 14.77 -13.57
CA LEU A 18 0.48 14.92 -13.60
C LEU A 18 -0.06 15.35 -12.25
N LYS A 19 0.32 14.63 -11.20
CA LYS A 19 -0.25 14.80 -9.87
C LYS A 19 0.73 14.32 -8.81
N ARG A 20 0.86 15.08 -7.73
CA ARG A 20 1.66 14.74 -6.55
C ARG A 20 0.75 14.70 -5.33
N LEU A 21 0.80 13.59 -4.61
CA LEU A 21 0.15 13.43 -3.31
C LEU A 21 1.20 13.55 -2.22
N ARG A 22 1.08 14.56 -1.36
CA ARG A 22 1.90 14.69 -0.16
C ARG A 22 1.21 14.01 1.01
N TYR A 23 1.99 13.33 1.85
CA TYR A 23 1.49 12.74 3.10
C TYR A 23 1.80 13.70 4.25
N PRO A 24 0.90 14.62 4.64
CA PRO A 24 1.14 15.45 5.80
C PRO A 24 1.07 14.59 7.07
N MET A 25 2.01 14.83 7.98
CA MET A 25 2.18 14.03 9.20
C MET A 25 0.90 13.99 10.06
N MET A 26 0.12 15.06 10.05
CA MET A 26 -1.16 15.16 10.76
C MET A 26 -2.15 14.04 10.39
N TYR A 27 -2.33 13.75 9.09
CA TYR A 27 -3.24 12.66 8.69
C TYR A 27 -2.72 11.30 9.15
N THR A 28 -1.40 11.09 9.13
CA THR A 28 -0.78 9.86 9.64
C THR A 28 -1.00 9.71 11.16
N TYR A 29 -0.87 10.79 11.93
CA TYR A 29 -1.13 10.77 13.38
C TYR A 29 -2.59 10.53 13.72
N VAL A 30 -3.53 11.21 13.03
CA VAL A 30 -4.97 10.99 13.24
C VAL A 30 -5.33 9.55 12.91
N TYR A 31 -4.79 9.03 11.80
CA TYR A 31 -4.98 7.65 11.40
C TYR A 31 -4.48 6.70 12.49
N ILE A 32 -3.19 6.73 12.85
CA ILE A 32 -2.63 5.85 13.89
C ILE A 32 -3.33 6.03 15.24
N GLY A 33 -3.70 7.26 15.59
CA GLY A 33 -4.43 7.58 16.82
C GLY A 33 -5.79 6.89 16.92
N LEU A 34 -6.51 6.76 15.80
CA LEU A 34 -7.78 6.02 15.76
C LEU A 34 -7.57 4.51 15.98
N LEU A 35 -6.50 3.92 15.46
CA LEU A 35 -6.13 2.53 15.81
C LEU A 35 -5.75 2.41 17.29
N GLY A 36 -5.02 3.39 17.82
CA GLY A 36 -4.67 3.48 19.24
C GLY A 36 -5.89 3.58 20.15
N ALA A 37 -6.92 4.32 19.74
CA ALA A 37 -8.18 4.42 20.47
C ALA A 37 -8.94 3.08 20.50
N LEU A 38 -8.93 2.32 19.39
CA LEU A 38 -9.49 0.96 19.36
C LEU A 38 -8.72 0.03 20.30
N TYR A 39 -7.39 0.13 20.33
CA TYR A 39 -6.58 -0.64 21.26
C TYR A 39 -6.84 -0.26 22.73
N ALA A 40 -7.03 1.03 23.03
CA ALA A 40 -7.41 1.49 24.36
C ALA A 40 -8.77 0.90 24.80
N ALA A 41 -9.74 0.82 23.89
CA ALA A 41 -11.03 0.17 24.17
C ALA A 41 -10.87 -1.32 24.52
N ASP A 42 -9.92 -2.03 23.90
CA ASP A 42 -9.60 -3.42 24.23
C ASP A 42 -8.93 -3.57 25.60
N LEU A 43 -8.07 -2.61 25.97
CA LEU A 43 -7.49 -2.55 27.31
C LEU A 43 -8.56 -2.42 28.39
N PHE A 44 -9.58 -1.57 28.16
CA PHE A 44 -10.73 -1.45 29.08
C PHE A 44 -11.55 -2.74 29.20
N ARG A 45 -11.57 -3.58 28.17
CA ARG A 45 -12.24 -4.89 28.17
C ARG A 45 -11.40 -6.01 28.77
N MET A 46 -10.19 -5.73 29.25
CA MET A 46 -9.21 -6.71 29.75
C MET A 46 -8.79 -7.78 28.71
N ASP A 47 -8.89 -7.45 27.42
CA ASP A 47 -8.57 -8.36 26.31
C ASP A 47 -7.49 -7.76 25.37
N PRO A 48 -6.31 -7.32 25.88
CA PRO A 48 -5.35 -6.54 25.10
C PRO A 48 -4.68 -7.31 23.96
N VAL A 49 -4.79 -8.64 23.95
CA VAL A 49 -4.09 -9.50 22.98
C VAL A 49 -4.88 -9.63 21.67
N ARG A 50 -6.19 -9.36 21.68
CA ARG A 50 -7.08 -9.70 20.57
C ARG A 50 -6.82 -8.89 19.31
N LEU A 51 -6.86 -7.57 19.41
CA LEU A 51 -6.58 -6.67 18.29
C LEU A 51 -5.16 -6.84 17.71
N PRO A 52 -4.07 -6.87 18.49
CA PRO A 52 -2.74 -7.09 17.93
C PRO A 52 -2.58 -8.48 17.29
N ALA A 53 -3.19 -9.53 17.84
CA ALA A 53 -3.17 -10.86 17.22
C ALA A 53 -3.91 -10.88 15.87
N CYS A 54 -5.09 -10.26 15.79
CA CYS A 54 -5.83 -10.13 14.53
C CYS A 54 -5.06 -9.30 13.51
N PHE A 55 -4.45 -8.20 13.94
CA PHE A 55 -3.64 -7.34 13.10
C PHE A 55 -2.42 -8.08 12.53
N ALA A 56 -1.71 -8.83 13.38
CA ALA A 56 -0.57 -9.65 12.98
C ALA A 56 -0.98 -10.74 11.98
N PHE A 57 -2.12 -11.41 12.21
CA PHE A 57 -2.65 -12.42 11.29
C PHE A 57 -2.97 -11.83 9.92
N VAL A 58 -3.67 -10.69 9.87
CA VAL A 58 -3.98 -10.00 8.62
C VAL A 58 -2.70 -9.54 7.93
N ALA A 59 -1.74 -8.93 8.65
CA ALA A 59 -0.47 -8.52 8.08
C ALA A 59 0.32 -9.70 7.49
N ALA A 60 0.34 -10.85 8.19
CA ALA A 60 0.96 -12.08 7.69
C ALA A 60 0.26 -12.61 6.43
N SER A 61 -1.08 -12.57 6.38
CA SER A 61 -1.83 -12.98 5.19
C SER A 61 -1.49 -12.09 3.98
N HIS A 62 -1.38 -10.77 4.19
CA HIS A 62 -0.97 -9.83 3.17
C HIS A 62 0.44 -10.12 2.66
N TYR A 63 1.39 -10.35 3.57
CA TYR A 63 2.76 -10.72 3.21
C TYR A 63 2.81 -12.03 2.41
N GLY A 64 2.04 -13.03 2.83
CA GLY A 64 1.91 -14.32 2.13
C GLY A 64 1.38 -14.14 0.71
N VAL A 65 0.30 -13.36 0.53
CA VAL A 65 -0.26 -13.05 -0.80
C VAL A 65 0.75 -12.33 -1.68
N ILE A 66 1.45 -11.33 -1.15
CA ILE A 66 2.49 -10.61 -1.90
C ILE A 66 3.58 -11.59 -2.37
N ARG A 67 4.12 -12.42 -1.46
CA ARG A 67 5.15 -13.41 -1.78
C ARG A 67 4.67 -14.40 -2.84
N LEU A 68 3.43 -14.89 -2.72
CA LEU A 68 2.84 -15.82 -3.68
C LEU A 68 2.70 -15.17 -5.07
N LEU A 69 2.21 -13.93 -5.12
CA LEU A 69 2.07 -13.18 -6.38
C LEU A 69 3.42 -12.95 -7.05
N PHE A 70 4.49 -12.67 -6.28
CA PHE A 70 5.83 -12.55 -6.84
C PHE A 70 6.38 -13.87 -7.38
N ILE A 71 6.24 -14.96 -6.62
CA ILE A 71 6.71 -16.29 -7.04
C ILE A 71 5.99 -16.75 -8.32
N MET A 72 4.69 -16.49 -8.43
CA MET A 72 3.89 -16.96 -9.58
C MET A 72 4.06 -16.12 -10.84
N LYS A 73 4.43 -14.83 -10.73
CA LYS A 73 4.30 -13.86 -11.83
C LYS A 73 5.63 -13.31 -12.34
N GLU A 74 6.69 -13.34 -11.55
CA GLU A 74 8.00 -12.85 -11.93
C GLU A 74 9.01 -14.01 -12.04
N GLU A 75 9.38 -14.41 -13.27
CA GLU A 75 10.45 -15.40 -13.53
C GLU A 75 11.85 -14.88 -13.17
N ARG A 76 12.00 -13.57 -12.98
CA ARG A 76 13.25 -12.93 -12.53
C ARG A 76 12.98 -12.19 -11.23
N ALA A 77 13.79 -12.47 -10.21
CA ALA A 77 13.74 -11.80 -8.93
C ALA A 77 13.71 -10.27 -9.13
N PRO A 78 12.79 -9.54 -8.48
CA PRO A 78 12.64 -8.12 -8.67
C PRO A 78 13.81 -7.40 -8.00
N GLN A 79 14.88 -7.14 -8.76
CA GLN A 79 16.09 -6.47 -8.27
C GLN A 79 15.86 -5.01 -7.83
N ALA A 80 14.62 -4.49 -7.94
CA ALA A 80 14.25 -3.10 -7.67
C ALA A 80 12.95 -2.95 -6.86
N TRP A 81 12.61 -3.94 -6.02
CA TRP A 81 11.51 -3.82 -5.08
C TRP A 81 12.03 -3.94 -3.65
N SER A 82 11.90 -2.86 -2.90
CA SER A 82 12.40 -2.73 -1.53
C SER A 82 11.23 -2.80 -0.55
N LEU A 83 11.44 -3.48 0.58
CA LEU A 83 10.51 -3.47 1.71
C LEU A 83 10.58 -2.11 2.38
N HIS A 84 9.58 -1.26 2.14
CA HIS A 84 9.42 -0.01 2.86
C HIS A 84 8.43 -0.18 4.00
N LEU A 85 8.97 -0.21 5.22
CA LEU A 85 8.20 -0.25 6.46
C LEU A 85 7.90 1.18 6.93
N ARG A 86 7.19 1.99 6.14
CA ARG A 86 6.96 3.41 6.47
C ARG A 86 5.48 3.77 6.44
N LEU A 87 4.90 3.96 7.63
CA LEU A 87 3.52 4.40 7.83
C LEU A 87 3.21 5.65 6.98
N PRO A 88 2.08 5.71 6.25
CA PRO A 88 0.92 4.80 6.29
C PRO A 88 1.04 3.53 5.41
N TRP A 89 2.19 3.28 4.78
CA TRP A 89 2.41 2.18 3.85
C TRP A 89 3.46 1.18 4.36
N VAL A 90 3.01 0.04 4.87
CA VAL A 90 3.90 -1.11 5.11
C VAL A 90 3.87 -1.98 3.86
N CYS A 91 4.75 -1.74 2.88
CA CYS A 91 4.69 -2.49 1.62
C CYS A 91 6.03 -2.61 0.87
N LEU A 92 6.10 -3.63 0.01
CA LEU A 92 7.04 -3.70 -1.11
C LEU A 92 6.72 -2.56 -2.08
N ILE A 93 7.67 -1.65 -2.30
CA ILE A 93 7.53 -0.52 -3.22
C ILE A 93 8.57 -0.69 -4.33
N PRO A 94 8.22 -0.43 -5.60
CA PRO A 94 9.22 -0.38 -6.66
C PRO A 94 10.10 0.86 -6.48
N ASP A 95 11.43 0.67 -6.47
CA ASP A 95 12.41 1.76 -6.36
C ASP A 95 12.44 2.63 -7.63
N ASN A 96 11.91 2.12 -8.74
CA ASN A 96 11.86 2.77 -10.05
C ASN A 96 10.44 3.11 -10.50
N TYR A 97 10.33 3.90 -11.58
CA TYR A 97 9.06 4.20 -12.24
C TYR A 97 8.32 2.92 -12.60
N TYR A 98 7.11 2.76 -12.07
CA TYR A 98 6.30 1.57 -12.29
C TYR A 98 4.93 1.95 -12.86
N SER A 99 4.41 1.11 -13.76
CA SER A 99 3.10 1.36 -14.36
C SER A 99 2.01 1.29 -13.29
N LEU A 100 1.23 2.36 -13.17
CA LEU A 100 0.16 2.47 -12.18
C LEU A 100 -0.90 1.37 -12.35
N ASN A 101 -1.21 0.96 -13.58
CA ASN A 101 -2.17 -0.10 -13.87
C ASN A 101 -1.75 -1.47 -13.26
N LYS A 102 -0.48 -1.87 -13.42
CA LYS A 102 0.02 -3.13 -12.83
C LYS A 102 -0.02 -3.08 -11.30
N LEU A 103 0.39 -1.93 -10.72
CA LEU A 103 0.37 -1.74 -9.27
C LEU A 103 -1.06 -1.77 -8.71
N ALA A 104 -2.02 -1.16 -9.40
CA ALA A 104 -3.44 -1.17 -9.02
C ALA A 104 -4.02 -2.58 -9.04
N LYS A 105 -3.73 -3.37 -10.09
CA LYS A 105 -4.16 -4.78 -10.18
C LYS A 105 -3.56 -5.63 -9.04
N LEU A 106 -2.28 -5.45 -8.74
CA LEU A 106 -1.62 -6.14 -7.62
C LEU A 106 -2.30 -5.82 -6.28
N HIS A 107 -2.56 -4.54 -6.01
CA HIS A 107 -3.21 -4.10 -4.78
C HIS A 107 -4.66 -4.54 -4.69
N GLN A 108 -5.37 -4.60 -5.82
CA GLN A 108 -6.72 -5.16 -5.88
C GLN A 108 -6.71 -6.64 -5.50
N GLN A 109 -5.78 -7.45 -6.03
CA GLN A 109 -5.63 -8.84 -5.63
C GLN A 109 -5.30 -8.97 -4.13
N LEU A 110 -4.41 -8.12 -3.63
CA LEU A 110 -4.04 -8.06 -2.22
C LEU A 110 -5.19 -7.65 -1.30
N PHE A 111 -6.21 -6.97 -1.81
CA PHE A 111 -7.44 -6.66 -1.07
C PHE A 111 -8.43 -7.83 -1.10
N TRP A 112 -8.66 -8.42 -2.27
CA TRP A 112 -9.67 -9.46 -2.47
C TRP A 112 -9.26 -10.81 -1.87
N VAL A 113 -8.01 -11.22 -2.02
CA VAL A 113 -7.56 -12.55 -1.56
C VAL A 113 -7.71 -12.72 -0.04
N PRO A 114 -7.21 -11.80 0.81
CA PRO A 114 -7.44 -11.91 2.26
C PRO A 114 -8.93 -11.78 2.60
N MET A 115 -9.72 -11.03 1.83
CA MET A 115 -11.15 -10.89 2.09
C MET A 115 -11.93 -12.18 1.83
N ILE A 116 -11.58 -12.92 0.78
CA ILE A 116 -12.10 -14.27 0.52
C ILE A 116 -11.66 -15.21 1.64
N LEU A 117 -10.39 -15.15 2.05
CA LEU A 117 -9.86 -15.97 3.15
C LEU A 117 -10.63 -15.72 4.46
N LEU A 118 -10.92 -14.46 4.80
CA LEU A 118 -11.72 -14.10 5.96
C LEU A 118 -13.14 -14.66 5.87
N THR A 119 -13.76 -14.58 4.69
CA THR A 119 -15.12 -15.13 4.47
C THR A 119 -15.13 -16.65 4.66
N CYS A 120 -14.10 -17.35 4.16
CA CYS A 120 -13.94 -18.77 4.42
C CYS A 120 -13.72 -19.07 5.90
N LEU A 121 -13.05 -18.20 6.66
CA LEU A 121 -12.80 -18.42 8.09
C LEU A 121 -14.04 -18.17 8.98
N TYR A 122 -15.10 -17.57 8.43
CA TYR A 122 -16.31 -17.17 9.16
C TYR A 122 -16.93 -18.26 10.06
N PRO A 123 -17.16 -19.52 9.61
CA PRO A 123 -17.84 -20.50 10.45
C PRO A 123 -16.96 -21.08 11.56
N TRP A 124 -15.63 -20.85 11.51
CA TRP A 124 -14.69 -21.36 12.51
C TRP A 124 -14.35 -20.35 13.61
N VAL A 125 -14.77 -19.08 13.46
CA VAL A 125 -14.31 -17.98 14.30
C VAL A 125 -15.51 -17.26 14.93
N SER A 126 -15.36 -16.85 16.19
CA SER A 126 -16.38 -16.04 16.88
C SER A 126 -16.68 -14.75 16.12
N SER A 127 -17.94 -14.33 16.11
CA SER A 127 -18.39 -13.11 15.42
C SER A 127 -17.61 -11.86 15.84
N LEU A 128 -17.21 -11.79 17.11
CA LEU A 128 -16.41 -10.68 17.62
C LEU A 128 -15.00 -10.68 17.01
N THR A 129 -14.31 -11.82 17.00
CA THR A 129 -12.99 -11.95 16.38
C THR A 129 -13.03 -11.69 14.87
N MET A 130 -14.11 -12.12 14.20
CA MET A 130 -14.34 -11.81 12.79
C MET A 130 -14.42 -10.30 12.53
N LEU A 131 -15.08 -9.54 13.43
CA LEU A 131 -15.13 -8.08 13.34
C LEU A 131 -13.73 -7.46 13.48
N TYR A 132 -12.91 -7.92 14.44
CA TYR A 132 -11.53 -7.42 14.61
C TYR A 132 -10.66 -7.72 13.40
N LEU A 133 -10.80 -8.90 12.80
CA LEU A 133 -10.10 -9.27 11.58
C LEU A 133 -10.51 -8.37 10.41
N LEU A 134 -11.80 -8.13 10.23
CA LEU A 134 -12.34 -7.29 9.15
C LEU A 134 -11.92 -5.83 9.34
N VAL A 135 -12.01 -5.29 10.56
CA VAL A 135 -11.53 -3.94 10.87
C VAL A 135 -10.03 -3.83 10.62
N SER A 136 -9.22 -4.81 11.04
CA SER A 136 -7.77 -4.82 10.80
C SER A 136 -7.43 -4.89 9.32
N HIS A 137 -8.17 -5.68 8.54
CA HIS A 137 -8.04 -5.78 7.09
C HIS A 137 -8.38 -4.48 6.38
N LEU A 138 -9.55 -3.91 6.68
CA LEU A 138 -9.97 -2.64 6.13
C LEU A 138 -8.98 -1.55 6.50
N TRP A 139 -8.54 -1.51 7.75
CA TRP A 139 -7.52 -0.58 8.22
C TRP A 139 -6.27 -0.67 7.35
N LEU A 140 -5.63 -1.83 7.29
CA LEU A 140 -4.43 -2.01 6.48
C LEU A 140 -4.64 -1.68 4.99
N ALA A 141 -5.83 -1.92 4.43
CA ALA A 141 -6.13 -1.68 3.01
C ALA A 141 -6.50 -0.22 2.68
N LEU A 142 -7.09 0.52 3.62
CA LEU A 142 -7.67 1.85 3.41
C LEU A 142 -6.70 2.87 2.77
N PRO A 143 -5.47 3.10 3.30
CA PRO A 143 -4.57 4.09 2.70
C PRO A 143 -4.21 3.74 1.25
N ARG A 144 -4.22 2.44 0.92
CA ARG A 144 -3.90 1.94 -0.42
C ARG A 144 -5.01 2.26 -1.39
N ILE A 145 -6.25 1.92 -1.02
CA ILE A 145 -7.44 2.15 -1.84
C ILE A 145 -7.62 3.64 -2.10
N LEU A 146 -7.41 4.48 -1.07
CA LEU A 146 -7.50 5.94 -1.21
C LEU A 146 -6.55 6.46 -2.30
N VAL A 147 -5.29 6.02 -2.29
CA VAL A 147 -4.32 6.51 -3.27
C VAL A 147 -4.66 6.05 -4.69
N PHE A 148 -5.05 4.80 -4.89
CA PHE A 148 -5.56 4.38 -6.21
C PHE A 148 -6.79 5.15 -6.64
N TYR A 149 -7.71 5.43 -5.71
CA TYR A 149 -8.89 6.23 -5.99
C TYR A 149 -8.51 7.66 -6.43
N LEU A 150 -7.55 8.29 -5.75
CA LEU A 150 -7.05 9.63 -6.10
C LEU A 150 -6.33 9.67 -7.45
N PHE A 151 -5.68 8.58 -7.86
CA PHE A 151 -4.97 8.46 -9.13
C PHE A 151 -5.78 7.77 -10.25
N ARG A 152 -7.04 7.37 -10.00
CA ARG A 152 -7.89 6.61 -10.93
C ARG A 152 -8.02 7.27 -12.31
N LYS A 153 -8.06 8.61 -12.37
CA LYS A 153 -8.18 9.36 -13.63
C LYS A 153 -6.97 9.22 -14.56
N HIS A 154 -5.82 8.79 -14.04
CA HIS A 154 -4.56 8.69 -14.78
C HIS A 154 -4.05 7.24 -14.89
N ILE A 155 -4.88 6.25 -14.58
CA ILE A 155 -4.44 4.86 -14.37
C ILE A 155 -3.86 4.18 -15.62
N GLN A 156 -4.28 4.59 -16.82
CA GLN A 156 -3.99 3.87 -18.06
C GLN A 156 -2.60 4.17 -18.65
N SER A 157 -2.09 5.40 -18.49
CA SER A 157 -0.84 5.85 -19.11
C SER A 157 0.19 6.40 -18.11
N ALA A 158 -0.11 6.34 -16.80
CA ALA A 158 0.78 6.96 -15.82
C ALA A 158 1.79 6.00 -15.19
N LEU A 159 2.99 6.55 -15.00
CA LEU A 159 4.07 5.98 -14.21
C LEU A 159 4.01 6.57 -12.81
N ILE A 160 4.08 5.71 -11.80
CA ILE A 160 4.16 6.13 -10.41
C ILE A 160 5.59 6.00 -9.90
N LYS A 161 6.01 7.04 -9.17
CA LYS A 161 7.18 7.02 -8.31
C LYS A 161 6.70 7.26 -6.88
N ILE A 162 6.92 6.29 -6.01
CA ILE A 162 6.59 6.42 -4.59
C ILE A 162 7.87 6.80 -3.86
N SER A 163 7.85 7.96 -3.25
CA SER A 163 8.88 8.44 -2.34
C SER A 163 8.34 8.37 -0.90
N ALA A 164 9.23 8.52 0.08
CA ALA A 164 8.86 8.45 1.48
C ALA A 164 7.93 9.59 1.93
N GLN A 165 7.97 10.74 1.27
CA GLN A 165 7.20 11.94 1.65
C GLN A 165 6.05 12.22 0.69
N ASP A 166 6.14 11.70 -0.53
CA ASP A 166 5.20 11.98 -1.60
C ASP A 166 5.04 10.81 -2.57
N THR A 167 3.88 10.72 -3.18
CA THR A 167 3.64 9.85 -4.33
C THR A 167 3.39 10.71 -5.54
N SER A 168 4.28 10.61 -6.52
CA SER A 168 4.28 11.41 -7.74
C SER A 168 3.89 10.54 -8.92
N CYS A 169 2.98 11.06 -9.74
CA CYS A 169 2.42 10.41 -10.92
C CYS A 169 2.86 11.18 -12.16
N TYR A 170 3.46 10.48 -13.13
CA TYR A 170 4.03 11.03 -14.35
C TYR A 170 3.32 10.45 -15.58
N ALA A 171 3.12 11.26 -16.62
CA ALA A 171 2.82 10.77 -17.96
C ALA A 171 4.14 10.54 -18.70
N GLN A 172 4.19 9.46 -19.48
CA GLN A 172 5.19 9.24 -20.52
C GLN A 172 4.79 9.97 -21.80
#